data_AF-A0A1Z4IBP7-F1
#
_entry.id   AF-A0A1Z4IBP7-F1
#
_cell.length_a   1.000
_cell.length_b   1.000
_cell.length_c   1.000
_cell.angle_alpha   90.00
_cell.angle_beta   90.00
_cell.angle_gamma   90.00
#
_symmetry.space_group_name_H-M   'P 1'
#
loop_
_entity.id
_entity.type
_entity.pdbx_description
1 polymer ?
#
loop_
_entity_poly.entity_id
_entity_poly.type
_entity_poly.pdbx_seq_one_letter_code
_entity_poly.pdbx_strand_id
1 'polypeptide(L)'
;MNIGIIEPYNNGFLEVLPEGESSDYWQIAAIHFNGQAYCPTPQLYRSEKVALAKAAKIYDWLAQNESEISNGACYCSPLQVIVWQQSKVSH
;
A
#
# COMPACT_ATOMS: atom_id res chain seq x y z
N MET A 1 16.69 4.93 -13.21
CA MET A 1 15.89 3.72 -12.89
C MET A 1 15.76 3.64 -11.38
N ASN A 2 14.65 4.12 -10.84
CA ASN A 2 14.40 4.07 -9.39
C ASN A 2 13.91 2.69 -9.01
N ILE A 3 14.70 1.96 -8.22
CA ILE A 3 14.34 0.65 -7.73
C ILE A 3 13.33 0.86 -6.60
N GLY A 4 12.06 0.59 -6.88
CA GLY A 4 11.04 0.48 -5.85
C GLY A 4 11.45 -0.53 -4.78
N ILE A 5 11.03 -0.28 -3.54
CA ILE A 5 11.33 -1.17 -2.43
C ILE A 5 10.12 -2.06 -2.21
N ILE A 6 10.40 -3.36 -2.21
CA ILE A 6 9.45 -4.41 -1.84
C ILE A 6 9.94 -4.96 -0.51
N GLU A 7 9.27 -4.59 0.58
CA GLU A 7 9.61 -5.04 1.92
C GLU A 7 8.66 -6.17 2.34
N PRO A 8 9.16 -7.37 2.70
CA PRO A 8 8.31 -8.43 3.23
C PRO A 8 7.68 -7.99 4.56
N TYR A 9 6.38 -8.20 4.71
CA TYR A 9 5.64 -7.80 5.90
C TYR A 9 4.55 -8.83 6.23
N ASN A 10 4.74 -9.53 7.36
CA ASN A 10 3.88 -10.66 7.76
C ASN A 10 3.72 -11.68 6.62
N ASN A 11 2.48 -12.07 6.29
CA ASN A 11 2.15 -13.00 5.21
C ASN A 11 2.03 -12.30 3.83
N GLY A 12 2.63 -11.12 3.67
CA GLY A 12 2.56 -10.31 2.47
C GLY A 12 3.80 -9.45 2.26
N PHE A 13 3.66 -8.40 1.46
CA PHE A 13 4.74 -7.43 1.23
C PHE A 13 4.19 -6.03 0.93
N LEU A 14 4.99 -5.03 1.31
CA LEU A 14 4.71 -3.62 1.14
C LEU A 14 5.56 -3.10 -0.01
N GLU A 15 4.93 -2.45 -0.97
CA GLU A 15 5.59 -1.89 -2.14
C GLU A 15 5.54 -0.37 -2.08
N VAL A 16 6.72 0.25 -2.02
CA VAL A 16 6.88 1.71 -2.02
C VAL A 16 7.79 2.14 -3.17
N LEU A 17 7.44 3.24 -3.81
CA LEU A 17 8.17 3.82 -4.93
C LEU A 17 8.61 5.24 -4.57
N PRO A 18 9.84 5.66 -4.90
CA PRO A 18 10.17 7.08 -4.89
C PRO A 18 9.37 7.81 -5.98
N GLU A 19 9.00 9.07 -5.74
CA GLU A 19 8.26 9.90 -6.70
C GLU A 19 9.10 10.20 -7.96
N GLY A 20 10.43 10.29 -7.83
CA GLY A 20 11.34 10.63 -8.93
C GLY A 20 12.81 10.44 -8.58
N GLU A 21 13.72 10.53 -9.56
CA GLU A 21 15.15 10.18 -9.42
C GLU A 21 15.93 11.03 -8.41
N SER A 22 15.39 12.19 -8.04
CA SER A 22 15.97 13.11 -7.06
C SER A 22 14.95 13.56 -6.00
N SER A 23 13.83 12.85 -5.89
CA SER A 23 12.80 13.21 -4.90
C SER A 23 13.06 12.51 -3.58
N ASP A 24 13.10 13.27 -2.50
CA ASP A 24 13.06 12.74 -1.13
C ASP A 24 11.68 12.17 -0.77
N TYR A 25 10.71 12.28 -1.68
CA TYR A 25 9.35 11.80 -1.48
C TYR A 25 9.14 10.40 -2.03
N TRP A 26 8.38 9.63 -1.26
CA TRP A 26 8.04 8.25 -1.49
C TRP A 26 6.53 8.09 -1.48
N GLN A 27 6.01 7.14 -2.25
CA GLN A 27 4.60 6.79 -2.29
C GLN A 27 4.43 5.29 -2.07
N ILE A 28 3.27 4.91 -1.56
CA ILE A 28 2.90 3.50 -1.43
C ILE A 28 2.26 3.08 -2.75
N ALA A 29 2.91 2.17 -3.45
CA ALA A 29 2.44 1.68 -4.74
C ALA A 29 1.35 0.63 -4.56
N ALA A 30 1.62 -0.35 -3.70
CA ALA A 30 0.71 -1.44 -3.41
C ALA A 30 1.02 -2.09 -2.06
N ILE A 31 0.00 -2.70 -1.48
CA ILE A 31 0.09 -3.53 -0.28
C ILE A 31 -0.44 -4.89 -0.68
N HIS A 32 0.41 -5.91 -0.61
CA HIS A 32 0.06 -7.25 -1.04
C HIS A 32 -0.37 -8.07 0.17
N PHE A 33 -1.65 -8.40 0.24
CA PHE A 33 -2.29 -9.11 1.35
C PHE A 33 -3.18 -10.22 0.79
N ASN A 34 -3.06 -11.44 1.34
CA ASN A 34 -3.82 -12.63 0.91
C ASN A 34 -3.83 -12.89 -0.62
N GLY A 35 -2.69 -12.63 -1.27
CA GLY A 35 -2.54 -12.82 -2.73
C GLY A 35 -3.23 -11.76 -3.59
N GLN A 36 -3.76 -10.71 -2.97
CA GLN A 36 -4.36 -9.54 -3.61
C GLN A 36 -3.48 -8.31 -3.42
N ALA A 37 -3.50 -7.40 -4.39
CA ALA A 37 -2.81 -6.13 -4.29
C ALA A 37 -3.80 -5.02 -3.93
N TYR A 38 -3.42 -4.18 -2.98
CA TYR A 38 -4.22 -3.07 -2.49
C TYR A 38 -3.47 -1.76 -2.70
N CYS A 39 -4.01 -0.91 -3.57
CA CYS A 39 -3.42 0.36 -3.93
C CYS A 39 -4.10 1.48 -3.13
N PRO A 40 -3.42 2.09 -2.14
CA PRO A 40 -3.94 3.28 -1.48
C PRO A 40 -3.98 4.46 -2.45
N THR A 41 -4.80 5.46 -2.11
CA THR A 41 -4.80 6.75 -2.81
C THR A 41 -3.38 7.32 -2.80
N PRO A 42 -2.85 7.77 -3.95
CA PRO A 42 -1.48 8.28 -4.03
C PRO A 42 -1.23 9.39 -3.01
N GLN A 43 -0.23 9.20 -2.17
CA GLN A 43 0.23 10.18 -1.19
C GLN A 43 1.75 10.19 -1.15
N LEU A 44 2.32 11.38 -0.98
CA LEU A 44 3.74 11.60 -0.88
C LEU A 44 4.17 11.65 0.59
N TYR A 45 5.16 10.84 0.92
CA TYR A 45 5.76 10.70 2.23
C TYR A 45 7.21 11.18 2.16
N ARG A 46 7.65 11.94 3.16
CA ARG A 46 8.98 12.58 3.17
C ARG A 46 10.19 11.62 3.28
N SER A 47 9.95 10.32 3.38
CA SER A 47 11.02 9.31 3.39
C SER A 47 10.43 7.92 3.16
N GLU A 48 11.29 7.01 2.69
CA GLU A 48 11.03 5.58 2.57
C GLU A 48 10.48 4.98 3.87
N LYS A 49 11.16 5.22 5.00
CA LYS A 49 10.75 4.68 6.31
C LYS A 49 9.35 5.13 6.71
N VAL A 50 8.98 6.37 6.39
CA VAL A 50 7.64 6.88 6.66
C VAL A 50 6.61 6.23 5.75
N ALA A 51 6.93 6.04 4.47
CA ALA A 51 6.07 5.33 3.52
C ALA A 51 5.85 3.87 3.95
N LEU A 52 6.92 3.15 4.33
CA LEU A 52 6.85 1.77 4.82
C LEU A 52 6.05 1.67 6.12
N ALA A 53 6.31 2.54 7.10
CA ALA A 53 5.55 2.56 8.35
C ALA A 53 4.05 2.85 8.12
N LYS A 54 3.72 3.67 7.10
CA LYS A 54 2.33 3.92 6.70
C LYS A 54 1.73 2.73 5.97
N ALA A 55 2.47 2.10 5.06
CA ALA A 55 2.05 0.89 4.36
C ALA A 55 1.76 -0.26 5.35
N ALA A 56 2.62 -0.44 6.37
CA ALA A 56 2.41 -1.40 7.46
C ALA A 56 1.11 -1.13 8.22
N LYS A 57 0.82 0.13 8.58
CA LYS A 57 -0.44 0.48 9.24
C LYS A 57 -1.68 0.20 8.38
N ILE A 58 -1.59 0.42 7.07
CA ILE A 58 -2.68 0.06 6.15
C ILE A 58 -2.82 -1.46 6.10
N TYR A 59 -1.71 -2.22 6.01
CA TYR A 59 -1.73 -3.68 6.05
C TYR A 59 -2.40 -4.21 7.33
N ASP A 60 -1.99 -3.72 8.49
CA ASP A 60 -2.57 -4.13 9.77
C ASP A 60 -4.07 -3.83 9.84
N TRP A 61 -4.48 -2.69 9.28
CA TRP A 61 -5.90 -2.35 9.16
C TRP A 61 -6.64 -3.30 8.20
N LEU A 62 -6.08 -3.62 7.04
CA LEU A 62 -6.67 -4.58 6.11
C LEU A 62 -6.83 -5.96 6.76
N ALA A 63 -5.81 -6.42 7.48
CA ALA A 63 -5.83 -7.70 8.19
C ALA A 63 -6.90 -7.75 9.30
N GLN A 64 -7.19 -6.63 9.96
CA GLN A 64 -8.23 -6.55 11.00
C GLN A 64 -9.65 -6.37 10.44
N ASN A 65 -9.78 -5.81 9.23
CA ASN A 65 -11.06 -5.43 8.64
C ASN A 65 -11.36 -6.21 7.35
N GLU A 66 -10.83 -7.43 7.21
CA GLU A 66 -10.92 -8.22 5.97
C GLU A 66 -12.36 -8.37 5.45
N SER A 67 -13.34 -8.53 6.35
CA SER A 67 -14.77 -8.64 6.01
C SER A 67 -15.36 -7.36 5.38
N GLU A 68 -14.75 -6.20 5.61
CA GLU A 68 -15.22 -4.91 5.08
C GLU A 68 -14.67 -4.63 3.67
N ILE A 69 -13.72 -5.43 3.19
CA ILE A 69 -13.02 -5.23 1.91
C ILE A 69 -13.75 -5.92 0.74
N SER A 70 -15.05 -6.20 0.89
CA SER A 70 -15.84 -7.00 -0.05
C SER A 70 -16.12 -6.34 -1.41
N ASN A 71 -15.88 -5.02 -1.56
CA ASN A 71 -16.39 -4.22 -2.69
C ASN A 71 -15.29 -3.58 -3.57
N GLY A 72 -14.06 -4.10 -3.55
CA GLY A 72 -12.98 -3.60 -4.42
C GLY A 72 -12.39 -2.24 -4.01
N ALA A 73 -13.02 -1.51 -3.09
CA ALA A 73 -12.49 -0.32 -2.46
C ALA A 73 -12.89 -0.31 -0.98
N CYS A 74 -11.96 0.06 -0.11
CA CYS A 74 -12.20 0.18 1.33
C CYS A 74 -11.63 1.52 1.82
N TYR A 75 -12.37 2.18 2.71
CA TYR A 75 -11.92 3.43 3.32
C TYR A 75 -11.28 3.14 4.68
N CYS A 76 -9.97 3.30 4.76
CA CYS A 76 -9.23 3.18 6.00
C CYS A 76 -9.42 4.47 6.82
N SER A 77 -10.48 4.52 7.63
CA SER A 77 -10.83 5.68 8.46
C SER A 77 -9.68 6.17 9.35
N PRO A 78 -8.90 5.30 10.05
CA PRO A 78 -7.80 5.75 10.90
C PRO A 78 -6.68 6.47 10.14
N LEU A 79 -6.53 6.18 8.85
CA LEU A 79 -5.47 6.73 8.02
C LEU A 79 -6.00 7.73 6.98
N GLN A 80 -7.31 7.93 6.92
CA GLN A 80 -8.00 8.79 5.96
C GLN A 80 -7.62 8.52 4.50
N VAL A 81 -7.38 7.25 4.16
CA VAL A 81 -7.03 6.82 2.80
C VAL A 81 -8.06 5.87 2.24
N ILE A 82 -8.41 6.04 0.97
CA ILE A 82 -9.15 5.04 0.21
C ILE A 82 -8.12 4.06 -0.35
N VAL A 83 -8.38 2.77 -0.16
CA VAL A 83 -7.55 1.67 -0.63
C VAL A 83 -8.35 0.85 -1.62
N TRP A 84 -7.82 0.72 -2.84
CA TRP A 84 -8.47 0.03 -3.94
C TRP A 84 -7.83 -1.35 -4.09
N GLN A 85 -8.66 -2.39 -4.05
CA GLN A 85 -8.24 -3.73 -4.41
C GLN A 85 -7.98 -3.75 -5.92
N GLN A 86 -6.73 -3.97 -6.31
CA GLN A 86 -6.38 -4.23 -7.68
C GLN A 86 -6.57 -5.72 -7.94
N SER A 87 -7.73 -6.07 -8.48
CA SER A 87 -7.97 -7.42 -8.99
C SER A 87 -6.90 -7.77 -10.02
N LYS A 88 -6.29 -8.95 -9.89
CA LYS A 88 -5.52 -9.52 -11.01
C LYS A 88 -6.47 -9.60 -12.19
N VAL A 89 -6.20 -8.80 -13.22
CA VAL A 89 -6.94 -8.85 -14.48
C VAL A 89 -6.89 -10.31 -14.92
N SER A 90 -8.04 -10.99 -14.85
CA SER A 90 -8.16 -12.34 -15.39
C SER A 90 -8.15 -12.15 -16.90
N HIS A 91 -7.07 -12.63 -17.52
CA HIS A 91 -6.78 -12.48 -18.94
C HIS A 91 -7.58 -13.48 -19.78
#